data_AF-A0A2V7JG15-F1
#
_entry.id   AF-A0A2V7JG15-F1
#
_cell.length_a   1.000
_cell.length_b   1.000
_cell.length_c   1.000
_cell.angle_alpha   90.00
_cell.angle_beta   90.00
_cell.angle_gamma   90.00
#
_symmetry.space_group_name_H-M   'P 1'
#
loop_
_entity.id
_entity.type
_entity.pdbx_description
1 polymer ?
#
loop_
_entity_poly.entity_id
_entity_poly.type
_entity_poly.pdbx_seq_one_letter_code
_entity_poly.pdbx_strand_id
1 'polypeptide(L)'
;MRALSSLPLVAALAAATLAPLAPLAPLAAQQESPRVVRGLSFEGNHALDDYTLTAAIATTTSSAFATSPFLRWIGLGAKRYFDELEFRRDVVRLLLLYRQSGYMNAVVDTLVRREDRDVYVTFRIYEGEPVRLTSLDIRGLDSILDVRALKRALPLQVGDPFNRFLFQASADTVVSWLRSRGYPYADVLKSFDVDVAALAARVTLEGVPGPRMRIGEVIITGAERVDTATVRRMLSVNPHDWFRQDQLYQTQRDLYGLGMFRSVSVVLADTAPKAANDSTVTVLVRLSEAPLHRVLLGAGYGSLDCFRVQTGWTAYDFLGGARALDITAQLSKIGIGVPTDWGFRRNVCRTLLDDPTSDTANYNVAITLRQPAFFSPRHTANFSVFAERRSEFNAYTRQAIGANVGVTFNARRDVPVT
;
A
#
# COMPACT_ATOMS: atom_id res chain seq x y z
N MET A 1 -93.68 -4.80 -53.90
CA MET A 1 -92.95 -4.36 -52.70
C MET A 1 -91.82 -3.44 -53.21
N ARG A 2 -91.92 -2.11 -53.33
CA ARG A 2 -91.96 -1.04 -52.29
C ARG A 2 -91.09 -1.40 -51.07
N ALA A 3 -90.07 -0.66 -50.62
CA ALA A 3 -89.55 0.67 -50.96
C ALA A 3 -88.10 0.85 -50.42
N LEU A 4 -87.38 1.81 -51.01
CA LEU A 4 -86.36 2.77 -50.49
C LEU A 4 -85.94 2.67 -48.99
N SER A 5 -84.67 2.88 -48.57
CA SER A 5 -83.91 4.14 -48.69
C SER A 5 -82.53 4.11 -47.98
N SER A 6 -81.50 4.66 -48.67
CA SER A 6 -80.46 5.64 -48.23
C SER A 6 -79.50 5.37 -47.04
N LEU A 7 -78.22 5.79 -46.97
CA LEU A 7 -77.28 6.60 -47.76
C LEU A 7 -75.83 6.34 -47.21
N PRO A 8 -74.73 6.82 -47.85
CA PRO A 8 -73.33 6.34 -47.76
C PRO A 8 -72.34 7.34 -47.10
N LEU A 9 -71.04 6.96 -46.96
CA LEU A 9 -69.89 7.89 -47.02
C LEU A 9 -68.55 7.10 -47.18
N VAL A 10 -67.95 7.08 -48.38
CA VAL A 10 -66.74 7.80 -48.84
C VAL A 10 -65.41 7.35 -48.18
N ALA A 11 -64.62 6.61 -48.97
CA ALA A 11 -63.24 6.21 -48.73
C ALA A 11 -62.27 7.27 -49.28
N ALA A 12 -61.21 7.58 -48.54
CA ALA A 12 -60.25 8.61 -48.87
C ALA A 12 -58.81 8.20 -48.47
N LEU A 13 -57.86 8.56 -49.36
CA LEU A 13 -56.40 8.71 -49.17
C LEU A 13 -55.55 7.42 -49.00
N ALA A 14 -54.34 7.29 -49.55
CA ALA A 14 -53.48 8.18 -50.31
C ALA A 14 -52.45 7.36 -51.11
N ALA A 15 -52.18 7.74 -52.35
CA ALA A 15 -51.04 7.25 -53.13
C ALA A 15 -49.84 8.17 -52.88
N ALA A 16 -48.80 7.64 -52.23
CA ALA A 16 -47.53 8.32 -52.01
C ALA A 16 -46.43 7.67 -52.85
N THR A 17 -45.74 8.52 -53.62
CA THR A 17 -44.68 8.23 -54.56
C THR A 17 -43.41 7.72 -53.88
N LEU A 18 -42.86 6.63 -54.40
CA LEU A 18 -41.55 6.08 -54.02
C LEU A 18 -40.42 6.97 -54.56
N ALA A 19 -39.82 7.77 -53.68
CA ALA A 19 -38.50 8.39 -53.91
C ALA A 19 -37.39 7.41 -53.47
N PRO A 20 -36.23 7.37 -54.15
CA PRO A 20 -35.13 6.51 -53.77
C PRO A 20 -34.48 7.04 -52.49
N LEU A 21 -34.59 6.27 -51.41
CA LEU A 21 -33.83 6.43 -50.17
C LEU A 21 -32.34 6.25 -50.48
N ALA A 22 -31.60 7.35 -50.61
CA ALA A 22 -30.16 7.32 -50.49
C ALA A 22 -29.81 6.85 -49.06
N PRO A 23 -28.85 5.92 -48.87
CA PRO A 23 -28.45 5.51 -47.55
C PRO A 23 -27.79 6.71 -46.86
N LEU A 24 -28.46 7.26 -45.85
CA LEU A 24 -27.84 8.11 -44.85
C LEU A 24 -26.79 7.25 -44.16
N ALA A 25 -25.53 7.33 -44.63
CA ALA A 25 -24.39 6.85 -43.88
C ALA A 25 -24.49 7.46 -42.47
N PRO A 26 -24.36 6.66 -41.40
CA PRO A 26 -24.39 7.24 -40.08
C PRO A 26 -23.22 8.23 -39.99
N LEU A 27 -23.52 9.47 -39.60
CA LEU A 27 -22.57 10.41 -38.99
C LEU A 27 -22.10 9.86 -37.62
N ALA A 28 -21.77 8.56 -37.57
CA ALA A 28 -21.03 7.96 -36.49
C ALA A 28 -19.59 8.40 -36.70
N ALA A 29 -19.26 9.50 -36.03
CA ALA A 29 -17.95 9.79 -35.47
C ALA A 29 -16.76 9.41 -36.36
N GLN A 30 -16.15 10.44 -36.93
CA GLN A 30 -14.73 10.49 -37.22
C GLN A 30 -13.97 10.34 -35.89
N GLN A 31 -14.02 9.14 -35.30
CA GLN A 31 -13.42 8.81 -34.02
C GLN A 31 -11.95 8.61 -34.33
N GLU A 32 -11.14 9.66 -34.13
CA GLU A 32 -9.69 9.58 -34.23
C GLU A 32 -9.23 8.29 -33.56
N SER A 33 -8.42 7.51 -34.28
CA SER A 33 -7.87 6.26 -33.74
C SER A 33 -7.28 6.53 -32.36
N PRO A 34 -7.59 5.72 -31.33
CA PRO A 34 -7.18 6.02 -29.96
C PRO A 34 -5.65 6.08 -29.92
N ARG A 35 -5.12 7.28 -29.67
CA ARG A 35 -3.68 7.51 -29.67
C ARG A 35 -3.08 7.00 -28.37
N VAL A 36 -1.86 6.47 -28.43
CA VAL A 36 -1.17 5.84 -27.29
C VAL A 36 -0.16 6.82 -26.70
N VAL A 37 -0.17 7.00 -25.39
CA VAL A 37 0.83 7.82 -24.67
C VAL A 37 2.15 7.06 -24.63
N ARG A 38 3.17 7.59 -25.32
CA ARG A 38 4.49 6.97 -25.46
C ARG A 38 5.56 7.64 -24.62
N GLY A 39 5.44 8.95 -24.42
CA GLY A 39 6.33 9.72 -23.57
C GLY A 39 5.53 10.67 -22.68
N LEU A 40 5.98 10.75 -21.43
CA LEU A 40 5.53 11.71 -20.44
C LEU A 40 6.79 12.28 -19.81
N SER A 41 6.93 13.59 -19.80
CA SER A 41 8.06 14.26 -19.18
C SER A 41 7.62 15.54 -18.47
N PHE A 42 8.37 15.92 -17.45
CA PHE A 42 8.21 17.18 -16.73
C PHE A 42 9.47 18.02 -16.96
N GLU A 43 9.28 19.31 -17.20
CA GLU A 43 10.36 20.29 -17.38
C GLU A 43 10.14 21.46 -16.44
N GLY A 44 11.20 21.94 -15.78
CA GLY A 44 11.15 23.12 -14.90
C GLY A 44 10.71 22.85 -13.46
N ASN A 45 10.48 21.58 -13.10
CA ASN A 45 10.23 21.18 -11.73
C ASN A 45 11.54 21.02 -10.94
N HIS A 46 11.60 21.64 -9.77
CA HIS A 46 12.74 21.61 -8.84
C HIS A 46 12.29 21.32 -7.42
N ALA A 47 11.13 21.86 -7.02
CA ALA A 47 10.55 21.64 -5.70
C ALA A 47 9.91 20.26 -5.52
N LEU A 48 9.32 19.73 -6.60
CA LEU A 48 8.65 18.43 -6.64
C LEU A 48 9.31 17.57 -7.71
N ASP A 49 9.62 16.32 -7.37
CA ASP A 49 10.28 15.38 -8.28
C ASP A 49 9.28 14.73 -9.25
N ASP A 50 9.79 14.26 -10.39
CA ASP A 50 8.99 13.66 -11.47
C ASP A 50 8.09 12.52 -10.99
N TYR A 51 8.53 11.75 -9.99
CA TYR A 51 7.75 10.66 -9.43
C TYR A 51 6.50 11.18 -8.71
N THR A 52 6.65 12.21 -7.87
CA THR A 52 5.52 12.86 -7.18
C THR A 52 4.54 13.47 -8.18
N LEU A 53 5.04 14.13 -9.23
CA LEU A 53 4.20 14.71 -10.28
C LEU A 53 3.46 13.64 -11.09
N THR A 54 4.13 12.53 -11.43
CA THR A 54 3.53 11.39 -12.13
C THR A 54 2.43 10.73 -11.29
N ALA A 55 2.65 10.59 -9.97
CA ALA A 55 1.67 10.00 -9.05
C ALA A 55 0.41 10.87 -8.88
N ALA A 56 0.52 12.18 -9.12
CA ALA A 56 -0.59 13.12 -8.99
C ALA A 56 -1.51 13.20 -10.23
N ILE A 57 -1.10 12.62 -11.36
CA ILE A 57 -1.86 12.65 -12.62
C ILE A 57 -2.42 11.28 -12.99
N ALA A 58 -3.50 11.27 -13.77
CA ALA A 58 -4.10 10.03 -14.29
C ALA A 58 -3.42 9.56 -15.58
N THR A 59 -2.91 10.49 -16.39
CA THR A 59 -2.19 10.16 -17.63
C THR A 59 -0.91 9.42 -17.29
N THR A 60 -0.84 8.17 -17.73
CA THR A 60 0.31 7.28 -17.50
C THR A 60 0.95 6.89 -18.82
N THR A 61 2.28 6.77 -18.82
CA THR A 61 3.00 6.22 -19.98
C THR A 61 2.62 4.76 -20.20
N SER A 62 2.59 4.35 -21.46
CA SER A 62 2.54 2.93 -21.78
C SER A 62 3.75 2.20 -21.19
N SER A 63 3.60 0.90 -20.89
CA SER A 63 4.67 0.10 -20.29
C SER A 63 5.97 0.16 -21.12
N ALA A 64 7.13 -0.02 -20.48
CA ALA A 64 8.44 -0.02 -21.16
C ALA A 64 8.52 -1.00 -22.34
N PHE A 65 7.82 -2.15 -22.24
CA PHE A 65 7.68 -3.12 -23.33
C PHE A 65 6.87 -2.58 -24.51
N ALA A 66 5.85 -1.76 -24.24
CA ALA A 66 5.05 -1.13 -25.27
C ALA A 66 5.75 0.08 -25.92
N THR A 67 6.63 0.79 -25.21
CA THR A 67 7.31 2.01 -25.70
C THR A 67 8.64 1.75 -26.40
N SER A 68 9.33 0.64 -26.12
CA SER A 68 10.61 0.30 -26.75
C SER A 68 10.46 -0.04 -28.25
N PRO A 69 11.24 0.59 -29.17
CA PRO A 69 11.15 0.34 -30.61
C PRO A 69 11.37 -1.13 -31.00
N PHE A 70 12.29 -1.80 -30.31
CA PHE A 70 12.65 -3.20 -30.57
C PHE A 70 11.57 -4.20 -30.14
N LEU A 71 10.87 -3.92 -29.03
CA LEU A 71 9.86 -4.81 -28.45
C LEU A 71 8.45 -4.55 -29.00
N ARG A 72 8.24 -3.41 -29.67
CA ARG A 72 6.96 -2.97 -30.23
C ARG A 72 6.37 -3.97 -31.25
N TRP A 73 7.21 -4.65 -32.04
CA TRP A 73 6.72 -5.60 -33.06
C TRP A 73 6.01 -6.80 -32.41
N ILE A 74 6.45 -7.21 -31.22
CA ILE A 74 5.98 -8.43 -30.54
C ILE A 74 4.58 -8.22 -29.93
N GLY A 75 4.08 -6.98 -29.89
CA GLY A 75 2.72 -6.67 -29.42
C GLY A 75 2.49 -6.84 -27.91
N LEU A 76 3.56 -7.08 -27.15
CA LEU A 76 3.52 -7.24 -25.70
C LEU A 76 3.61 -5.87 -24.98
N GLY A 77 2.90 -5.73 -23.87
CA GLY A 77 2.92 -4.54 -23.01
C GLY A 77 1.58 -3.79 -22.94
N ALA A 78 1.31 -3.19 -21.79
CA ALA A 78 0.11 -2.40 -21.56
C ALA A 78 0.19 -1.07 -22.31
N LYS A 79 -0.74 -0.84 -23.24
CA LYS A 79 -0.94 0.44 -23.94
C LYS A 79 -1.82 1.34 -23.08
N ARG A 80 -1.42 2.60 -22.92
CA ARG A 80 -2.22 3.64 -22.27
C ARG A 80 -2.67 4.64 -23.32
N TYR A 81 -3.97 4.78 -23.47
CA TYR A 81 -4.55 5.66 -24.46
C TYR A 81 -4.64 7.08 -23.92
N PHE A 82 -4.42 8.05 -24.80
CA PHE A 82 -4.50 9.46 -24.48
C PHE A 82 -5.97 9.87 -24.39
N ASP A 83 -6.38 10.31 -23.21
CA ASP A 83 -7.69 10.88 -22.96
C ASP A 83 -7.53 12.39 -22.74
N GLU A 84 -8.09 13.18 -23.66
CA GLU A 84 -8.01 14.64 -23.65
C GLU A 84 -8.68 15.25 -22.40
N LEU A 85 -9.75 14.63 -21.89
CA LEU A 85 -10.46 15.12 -20.70
C LEU A 85 -9.63 14.88 -19.45
N GLU A 86 -9.06 13.68 -19.29
CA GLU A 86 -8.17 13.37 -18.16
C GLU A 86 -6.89 14.21 -18.24
N PHE A 87 -6.33 14.43 -19.42
CA PHE A 87 -5.16 15.29 -19.60
C PHE A 87 -5.41 16.73 -19.14
N ARG A 88 -6.58 17.32 -19.46
CA ARG A 88 -6.95 18.66 -18.96
C ARG A 88 -7.12 18.69 -17.46
N ARG A 89 -7.66 17.61 -16.87
CA ARG A 89 -7.76 17.46 -15.41
C ARG A 89 -6.38 17.33 -14.77
N ASP A 90 -5.43 16.69 -15.44
CA ASP A 90 -4.06 16.53 -14.97
C ASP A 90 -3.33 17.87 -14.80
N VAL A 91 -3.50 18.81 -15.74
CA VAL A 91 -2.98 20.18 -15.59
C VAL A 91 -3.50 20.83 -14.30
N VAL A 92 -4.80 20.69 -14.01
CA VAL A 92 -5.41 21.22 -12.80
C VAL A 92 -4.91 20.48 -11.55
N ARG A 93 -4.75 19.15 -11.61
CA ARG A 93 -4.20 18.34 -10.50
C ARG A 93 -2.78 18.79 -10.15
N LEU A 94 -1.92 18.99 -11.14
CA LEU A 94 -0.56 19.51 -10.94
C LEU A 94 -0.57 20.92 -10.34
N LEU A 95 -1.38 21.83 -10.90
CA LEU A 95 -1.50 23.19 -10.37
C LEU A 95 -1.99 23.19 -8.90
N LEU A 96 -2.97 22.36 -8.56
CA LEU A 96 -3.46 22.21 -7.20
C LEU A 96 -2.39 21.63 -6.26
N LEU A 97 -1.62 20.64 -6.72
CA LEU A 97 -0.51 20.06 -5.96
C LEU A 97 0.56 21.11 -5.63
N TYR A 98 0.96 21.93 -6.60
CA TYR A 98 1.92 23.01 -6.39
C TYR A 98 1.39 24.06 -5.40
N ARG A 99 0.13 24.48 -5.56
CA ARG A 99 -0.51 25.42 -4.63
C ARG A 99 -0.63 24.86 -3.21
N GLN A 100 -0.94 23.57 -3.08
CA GLN A 100 -0.95 22.87 -1.79
C GLN A 100 0.44 22.72 -1.20
N SER A 101 1.50 22.73 -2.03
CA SER A 101 2.90 22.67 -1.60
C SER A 101 3.53 24.03 -1.30
N GLY A 102 2.75 25.13 -1.44
CA GLY A 102 3.19 26.50 -1.12
C GLY A 102 3.50 27.38 -2.33
N TYR A 103 3.41 26.86 -3.55
CA TYR A 103 3.71 27.57 -4.79
C TYR A 103 2.44 28.16 -5.40
N MET A 104 2.03 29.34 -4.91
CA MET A 104 0.74 29.94 -5.28
C MET A 104 0.71 30.49 -6.71
N ASN A 105 1.86 30.93 -7.21
CA ASN A 105 2.04 31.52 -8.53
C ASN A 105 2.52 30.50 -9.57
N ALA A 106 2.43 29.21 -9.27
CA ALA A 106 2.83 28.17 -10.20
C ALA A 106 1.97 28.20 -11.47
N VAL A 107 2.61 27.98 -12.62
CA VAL A 107 1.98 27.88 -13.93
C VAL A 107 2.39 26.56 -14.56
N VAL A 108 1.42 25.85 -15.13
CA VAL A 108 1.64 24.58 -15.81
C VAL A 108 1.23 24.74 -17.26
N ASP A 109 2.22 24.81 -18.14
CA ASP A 109 2.07 24.77 -19.58
C ASP A 109 2.18 23.34 -20.09
N THR A 110 1.65 23.12 -21.29
CA THR A 110 1.66 21.79 -21.91
C THR A 110 2.17 21.84 -23.34
N LEU A 111 3.00 20.86 -23.67
CA LEU A 111 3.46 20.60 -25.03
C LEU A 111 3.05 19.18 -25.40
N VAL A 112 2.10 19.06 -26.31
CA VAL A 112 1.56 17.78 -26.78
C VAL A 112 1.97 17.56 -28.23
N ARG A 113 2.93 16.66 -28.46
CA ARG A 113 3.35 16.24 -29.80
C ARG A 113 2.59 14.99 -30.21
N ARG A 114 1.81 15.10 -31.29
CA ARG A 114 0.96 14.01 -31.82
C ARG A 114 1.58 13.50 -33.13
N GLU A 115 1.90 12.21 -33.18
CA GLU A 115 2.53 11.56 -34.34
C GLU A 115 1.75 10.29 -34.66
N ASP A 116 1.05 10.25 -35.80
CA ASP A 116 0.20 9.13 -36.23
C ASP A 116 -0.75 8.62 -35.12
N ARG A 117 -0.37 7.50 -34.48
CA ARG A 117 -1.09 6.82 -33.39
C ARG A 117 -0.46 7.01 -32.02
N ASP A 118 0.58 7.83 -31.91
CA ASP A 118 1.37 8.05 -30.70
C ASP A 118 1.25 9.51 -30.23
N VAL A 119 1.29 9.72 -28.91
CA VAL A 119 1.29 11.04 -28.26
C VAL A 119 2.46 11.11 -27.27
N TYR A 120 3.18 12.22 -27.33
CA TYR A 120 4.20 12.61 -26.38
C TYR A 120 3.73 13.85 -25.64
N VAL A 121 3.69 13.77 -24.32
CA VAL A 121 3.20 14.83 -23.44
C VAL A 121 4.38 15.36 -22.62
N THR A 122 4.59 16.67 -22.68
CA THR A 122 5.55 17.36 -21.83
C THR A 122 4.81 18.42 -21.05
N PHE A 123 4.87 18.34 -19.72
CA PHE A 123 4.38 19.39 -18.82
C PHE A 123 5.53 20.33 -18.51
N ARG A 124 5.39 21.60 -18.90
CA ARG A 124 6.36 22.66 -18.60
C ARG A 124 5.85 23.42 -17.39
N ILE A 125 6.60 23.37 -16.30
CA ILE A 125 6.18 23.92 -15.03
C ILE A 125 7.06 25.12 -14.72
N TYR A 126 6.41 26.24 -14.42
CA TYR A 126 7.05 27.38 -13.80
C TYR A 126 6.56 27.46 -12.36
N GLU A 127 7.41 27.11 -11.39
CA GLU A 127 7.00 26.96 -9.99
C GLU A 127 6.69 28.31 -9.31
N GLY A 128 7.44 29.35 -9.67
CA GLY A 128 7.39 30.65 -8.99
C GLY A 128 8.00 30.63 -7.58
N GLU A 129 7.96 31.76 -6.88
CA GLU A 129 8.45 31.83 -5.50
C GLU A 129 7.47 31.18 -4.51
N PRO A 130 7.96 30.37 -3.55
CA PRO A 130 7.10 29.74 -2.56
C PRO A 130 6.67 30.74 -1.48
N VAL A 131 5.42 30.63 -1.04
CA VAL A 131 5.00 31.18 0.25
C VAL A 131 5.71 30.40 1.34
N ARG A 132 6.51 31.07 2.17
CA ARG A 132 7.27 30.43 3.25
C ARG A 132 6.57 30.55 4.59
N LEU A 133 6.74 29.54 5.43
CA LEU A 133 6.26 29.57 6.79
C LEU A 133 7.10 30.53 7.64
N THR A 134 6.48 31.59 8.15
CA THR A 134 7.13 32.61 8.98
C THR A 134 6.98 32.35 10.48
N SER A 135 5.83 31.81 10.91
CA SER A 135 5.61 31.42 12.30
C SER A 135 4.77 30.15 12.42
N LEU A 136 5.11 29.34 13.42
CA LEU A 136 4.36 28.16 13.85
C LEU A 136 4.12 28.25 15.35
N ASP A 137 2.88 28.50 15.72
CA ASP A 137 2.43 28.59 17.11
C ASP A 137 1.66 27.34 17.52
N ILE A 138 1.98 26.83 18.71
CA ILE A 138 1.24 25.73 19.34
C ILE A 138 0.65 26.29 20.63
N ARG A 139 -0.67 26.16 20.81
CA ARG A 139 -1.40 26.70 21.97
C ARG A 139 -2.14 25.60 22.73
N GLY A 140 -2.40 25.82 24.01
CA GLY A 140 -3.24 24.94 24.83
C GLY A 140 -2.54 23.69 25.37
N LEU A 141 -1.23 23.52 25.13
CA LEU A 141 -0.49 22.29 25.44
C LEU A 141 0.69 22.48 26.40
N ASP A 142 0.97 23.71 26.84
CA ASP A 142 2.16 24.06 27.63
C ASP A 142 2.24 23.34 28.99
N SER A 143 1.10 22.96 29.57
CA SER A 143 1.03 22.22 30.84
C SER A 143 1.16 20.71 30.69
N ILE A 144 1.08 20.18 29.47
CA ILE A 144 1.02 18.74 29.19
C ILE A 144 2.28 18.26 28.47
N LEU A 145 2.81 19.07 27.55
CA LEU A 145 3.89 18.71 26.65
C LEU A 145 5.05 19.71 26.73
N ASP A 146 6.27 19.22 26.48
CA ASP A 146 7.37 20.10 26.10
C ASP A 146 7.14 20.58 24.67
N VAL A 147 6.51 21.77 24.55
CA VAL A 147 6.20 22.40 23.27
C VAL A 147 7.46 22.64 22.44
N ARG A 148 8.63 22.86 23.06
CA ARG A 148 9.89 23.06 22.32
C ARG A 148 10.41 21.75 21.71
N ALA A 149 10.29 20.63 22.44
CA ALA A 149 10.58 19.33 21.88
C ALA A 149 9.59 18.95 20.76
N LEU A 150 8.30 19.23 20.96
CA LEU A 150 7.27 18.96 19.97
C LEU A 150 7.47 19.76 18.68
N LYS A 151 7.72 21.07 18.76
CA LYS A 151 7.96 21.92 17.57
C LYS A 151 9.11 21.39 16.71
N ARG A 152 10.19 20.89 17.33
CA ARG A 152 11.33 20.28 16.61
C ARG A 152 11.01 18.93 15.95
N ALA A 153 9.99 18.23 16.41
CA ALA A 153 9.57 16.95 15.88
C ALA A 153 8.50 17.05 14.79
N LEU A 154 7.95 18.25 14.53
CA LEU A 154 6.93 18.44 13.50
C LEU A 154 7.52 18.29 12.09
N PRO A 155 6.79 17.67 11.14
CA PRO A 155 7.21 17.62 9.74
C PRO A 155 7.35 18.98 9.07
N LEU A 156 6.49 19.95 9.43
CA LEU A 156 6.55 21.31 8.89
C LEU A 156 7.42 22.20 9.80
N GLN A 157 8.48 22.80 9.25
CA GLN A 157 9.37 23.69 9.98
C GLN A 157 9.25 25.15 9.49
N VAL A 158 9.63 26.09 10.37
CA VAL A 158 9.68 27.52 10.02
C VAL A 158 10.78 27.75 8.98
N GLY A 159 10.46 28.47 7.91
CA GLY A 159 11.32 28.69 6.74
C GLY A 159 11.00 27.80 5.54
N ASP A 160 10.34 26.66 5.76
CA ASP A 160 9.92 25.76 4.69
C ASP A 160 8.82 26.41 3.81
N PRO A 161 8.68 26.00 2.55
CA PRO A 161 7.47 26.28 1.77
C PRO A 161 6.23 25.81 2.55
N PHE A 162 5.17 26.61 2.55
CA PHE A 162 3.95 26.29 3.26
C PHE A 162 3.18 25.16 2.57
N ASN A 163 3.57 23.93 2.89
CA ASN A 163 2.96 22.72 2.40
C ASN A 163 1.79 22.30 3.31
N ARG A 164 0.58 22.28 2.76
CA ARG A 164 -0.66 21.91 3.46
C ARG A 164 -0.68 20.45 3.91
N PHE A 165 -0.01 19.55 3.18
CA PHE A 165 0.14 18.16 3.60
C PHE A 165 1.04 18.04 4.82
N LEU A 166 2.17 18.77 4.84
CA LEU A 166 3.04 18.80 6.02
C LEU A 166 2.37 19.50 7.21
N PHE A 167 1.55 20.52 6.96
CA PHE A 167 0.74 21.15 8.01
C PHE A 167 -0.26 20.18 8.63
N GLN A 168 -0.98 19.42 7.80
CA GLN A 168 -1.89 18.37 8.26
C GLN A 168 -1.13 17.27 9.03
N ALA A 169 -0.01 16.78 8.49
CA ALA A 169 0.83 15.78 9.15
C ALA A 169 1.39 16.29 10.49
N SER A 170 1.68 17.59 10.59
CA SER A 170 2.10 18.23 11.85
C SER A 170 0.98 18.23 12.88
N ALA A 171 -0.26 18.56 12.49
CA ALA A 171 -1.42 18.46 13.38
C ALA A 171 -1.65 17.00 13.83
N ASP A 172 -1.56 16.03 12.92
CA ASP A 172 -1.70 14.61 13.22
C ASP A 172 -0.60 14.11 14.17
N THR A 173 0.62 14.64 14.04
CA THR A 173 1.73 14.38 14.96
C THR A 173 1.41 14.88 16.38
N VAL A 174 0.86 16.09 16.50
CA VAL A 174 0.43 16.65 17.81
C VAL A 174 -0.67 15.78 18.43
N VAL A 175 -1.70 15.40 17.66
CA VAL A 175 -2.78 14.50 18.12
C VAL A 175 -2.20 13.16 18.57
N SER A 176 -1.31 12.56 17.79
CA SER A 176 -0.65 11.29 18.11
C SER A 176 0.15 11.38 19.43
N TRP A 177 0.86 12.48 19.65
CA TRP A 177 1.61 12.74 20.89
C TRP A 177 0.70 12.84 22.12
N LEU A 178 -0.47 13.46 21.99
CA LEU A 178 -1.47 13.55 23.06
C LEU A 178 -2.09 12.18 23.34
N ARG A 179 -2.53 11.48 22.29
CA ARG A 179 -3.13 10.14 22.40
C ARG A 179 -2.16 9.11 22.98
N SER A 180 -0.86 9.25 22.74
CA SER A 180 0.18 8.40 23.35
C SER A 180 0.46 8.71 24.82
N ARG A 181 -0.14 9.76 25.40
CA ARG A 181 0.04 10.17 26.81
C ARG A 181 -1.20 9.99 27.68
N GLY A 182 -2.27 9.39 27.16
CA GLY A 182 -3.50 9.13 27.92
C GLY A 182 -4.71 9.93 27.46
N TYR A 183 -4.64 10.68 26.36
CA TYR A 183 -5.72 11.54 25.89
C TYR A 183 -6.40 10.96 24.64
N PRO A 184 -7.30 9.96 24.77
CA PRO A 184 -7.87 9.23 23.63
C PRO A 184 -8.64 10.12 22.66
N TYR A 185 -9.38 11.10 23.19
CA TYR A 185 -10.21 12.02 22.43
C TYR A 185 -9.52 13.35 22.12
N ALA A 186 -8.18 13.38 22.19
CA ALA A 186 -7.43 14.57 21.83
C ALA A 186 -7.68 14.95 20.36
N ASP A 187 -7.80 16.25 20.14
CA ASP A 187 -7.96 16.89 18.84
C ASP A 187 -7.10 18.16 18.75
N VAL A 188 -6.91 18.69 17.54
CA VAL A 188 -6.15 19.91 17.28
C VAL A 188 -6.91 20.80 16.31
N LEU A 189 -7.23 22.01 16.76
CA LEU A 189 -7.78 23.05 15.90
C LEU A 189 -6.66 23.67 15.07
N LYS A 190 -6.88 23.73 13.77
CA LYS A 190 -5.91 24.16 12.77
C LYS A 190 -6.34 25.50 12.20
N SER A 191 -5.51 26.53 12.33
CA SER A 191 -5.71 27.80 11.65
C SER A 191 -4.43 28.24 10.94
N PHE A 192 -4.59 28.83 9.77
CA PHE A 192 -3.49 29.38 8.99
C PHE A 192 -3.93 30.67 8.32
N ASP A 193 -2.98 31.58 8.20
CA ASP A 193 -3.11 32.86 7.52
C ASP A 193 -2.03 32.94 6.46
N VAL A 194 -2.42 33.13 5.20
CA VAL A 194 -1.51 33.11 4.05
C VAL A 194 -1.61 34.45 3.34
N ASP A 195 -0.51 35.19 3.37
CA ASP A 195 -0.32 36.39 2.57
C ASP A 195 0.47 36.04 1.31
N VAL A 196 -0.23 35.99 0.18
CA VAL A 196 0.36 35.66 -1.12
C VAL A 196 1.24 36.80 -1.63
N ALA A 197 0.93 38.05 -1.28
CA ALA A 197 1.71 39.21 -1.74
C ALA A 197 3.03 39.33 -0.97
N ALA A 198 3.01 39.06 0.34
CA ALA A 198 4.21 39.03 1.17
C ALA A 198 4.97 37.68 1.12
N LEU A 199 4.45 36.68 0.39
CA LEU A 199 4.97 35.31 0.35
C LEU A 199 5.18 34.70 1.74
N ALA A 200 4.28 35.01 2.67
CA ALA A 200 4.40 34.65 4.07
C ALA A 200 3.15 33.89 4.56
N ALA A 201 3.38 32.79 5.25
CA ALA A 201 2.34 32.03 5.95
C ALA A 201 2.58 32.04 7.45
N ARG A 202 1.51 32.15 8.24
CA ARG A 202 1.51 31.98 9.70
C ARG A 202 0.51 30.90 10.07
N VAL A 203 0.92 29.96 10.91
CA VAL A 203 0.05 28.85 11.32
C VAL A 203 -0.06 28.75 12.82
N THR A 204 -1.24 28.34 13.29
CA THR A 204 -1.51 28.05 14.70
C THR A 204 -2.17 26.68 14.82
N LEU A 205 -1.61 25.86 15.72
CA LEU A 205 -2.15 24.57 16.13
C LEU A 205 -2.59 24.69 17.60
N GLU A 206 -3.89 24.70 17.84
CA GLU A 206 -4.46 24.77 19.19
C GLU A 206 -4.89 23.37 19.63
N GLY A 207 -4.21 22.84 20.65
CA GLY A 207 -4.46 21.51 21.16
C GLY A 207 -5.66 21.48 22.10
N VAL A 208 -6.58 20.54 21.82
CA VAL A 208 -7.74 20.23 22.67
C VAL A 208 -7.51 18.81 23.22
N PRO A 209 -6.82 18.67 24.37
CA PRO A 209 -6.42 17.35 24.88
C PRO A 209 -7.59 16.50 25.36
N GLY A 210 -8.65 17.10 25.90
CA GLY A 210 -9.73 16.37 26.55
C GLY A 210 -9.30 15.69 27.87
N PRO A 211 -10.13 14.79 28.44
CA PRO A 211 -9.81 14.08 29.67
C PRO A 211 -8.72 13.03 29.46
N ARG A 212 -7.88 12.84 30.49
CA ARG A 212 -6.90 11.75 30.52
C ARG A 212 -7.56 10.48 31.03
N MET A 213 -7.49 9.38 30.29
CA MET A 213 -8.27 8.17 30.55
C MET A 213 -7.40 6.91 30.62
N ARG A 214 -7.92 5.90 31.32
CA ARG A 214 -7.36 4.54 31.42
C ARG A 214 -8.18 3.57 30.58
N ILE A 215 -7.61 2.41 30.26
CA ILE A 215 -8.34 1.34 29.60
C ILE A 215 -9.22 0.66 30.66
N GLY A 216 -10.54 0.67 30.47
CA GLY A 216 -11.48 0.01 31.38
C GLY A 216 -11.51 -1.49 31.11
N GLU A 217 -11.93 -1.85 29.90
CA GLU A 217 -12.00 -3.23 29.44
C GLU A 217 -11.47 -3.38 28.02
N VAL A 218 -11.09 -4.62 27.68
CA VAL A 218 -10.70 -4.99 26.32
C VAL A 218 -11.60 -6.12 25.84
N ILE A 219 -12.43 -5.80 24.85
CA ILE A 219 -13.39 -6.70 24.21
C ILE A 219 -12.75 -7.29 22.97
N ILE A 220 -12.73 -8.62 22.87
CA ILE A 220 -12.19 -9.35 21.72
C ILE A 220 -13.35 -9.99 20.98
N THR A 221 -13.44 -9.76 19.66
CA THR A 221 -14.52 -10.25 18.80
C THR A 221 -13.96 -10.91 17.54
N GLY A 222 -14.66 -11.93 17.01
CA GLY A 222 -14.29 -12.62 15.77
C GLY A 222 -13.18 -13.69 15.90
N ALA A 223 -12.84 -14.09 17.13
CA ALA A 223 -12.05 -15.29 17.41
C ALA A 223 -13.00 -16.47 17.66
N GLU A 224 -13.15 -17.34 16.66
CA GLU A 224 -14.07 -18.49 16.66
C GLU A 224 -13.32 -19.81 16.84
N ARG A 225 -12.18 -19.99 16.14
CA ARG A 225 -11.33 -21.18 16.23
C ARG A 225 -10.11 -20.96 17.11
N VAL A 226 -9.61 -19.73 17.20
CA VAL A 226 -8.47 -19.37 18.05
C VAL A 226 -8.97 -19.02 19.44
N ASP A 227 -8.32 -19.56 20.46
CA ASP A 227 -8.66 -19.27 21.85
C ASP A 227 -8.46 -17.78 22.20
N THR A 228 -9.50 -17.16 22.78
CA THR A 228 -9.47 -15.75 23.18
C THR A 228 -8.43 -15.46 24.24
N ALA A 229 -8.08 -16.41 25.12
CA ALA A 229 -7.00 -16.21 26.10
C ALA A 229 -5.63 -16.14 25.42
N THR A 230 -5.44 -16.86 24.31
CA THR A 230 -4.26 -16.75 23.47
C THR A 230 -4.15 -15.38 22.81
N VAL A 231 -5.25 -14.85 22.26
CA VAL A 231 -5.29 -13.48 21.75
C VAL A 231 -4.98 -12.47 22.86
N ARG A 232 -5.59 -12.63 24.04
CA ARG A 232 -5.42 -11.72 25.18
C ARG A 232 -3.96 -11.63 25.65
N ARG A 233 -3.22 -12.73 25.63
CA ARG A 233 -1.77 -12.77 25.96
C ARG A 233 -0.90 -12.02 24.96
N MET A 234 -1.38 -11.79 23.75
CA MET A 234 -0.65 -11.08 22.69
C MET A 234 -0.94 -9.58 22.67
N LEU A 235 -1.90 -9.13 23.48
CA LEU A 235 -2.21 -7.71 23.56
C LEU A 235 -1.08 -6.97 24.30
N SER A 236 -0.69 -5.82 23.75
CA SER A 236 0.22 -4.89 24.44
C SER A 236 -0.52 -3.97 25.41
N VAL A 237 -1.85 -4.02 25.42
CA VAL A 237 -2.72 -3.23 26.30
C VAL A 237 -3.42 -4.11 27.34
N ASN A 238 -3.42 -3.66 28.59
CA ASN A 238 -4.16 -4.31 29.66
C ASN A 238 -5.23 -3.38 30.26
N PRO A 239 -6.30 -3.94 30.82
CA PRO A 239 -7.19 -3.19 31.70
C PRO A 239 -6.41 -2.44 32.79
N HIS A 240 -6.85 -1.24 33.12
CA HIS A 240 -6.28 -0.29 34.08
C HIS A 240 -4.99 0.44 33.64
N ASP A 241 -4.41 0.09 32.49
CA ASP A 241 -3.30 0.86 31.92
C ASP A 241 -3.76 2.26 31.48
N TRP A 242 -2.86 3.24 31.51
CA TRP A 242 -3.12 4.53 30.86
C TRP A 242 -3.32 4.32 29.36
N PHE A 243 -4.30 5.03 28.79
CA PHE A 243 -4.53 4.96 27.35
C PHE A 243 -3.28 5.38 26.58
N ARG A 244 -2.90 4.59 25.60
CA ARG A 244 -1.70 4.80 24.79
C ARG A 244 -1.95 4.29 23.39
N GLN A 245 -2.13 5.22 22.45
CA GLN A 245 -2.38 4.88 21.04
C GLN A 245 -1.27 4.03 20.43
N ASP A 246 -0.02 4.27 20.81
CA ASP A 246 1.13 3.47 20.40
C ASP A 246 0.99 1.99 20.80
N GLN A 247 0.39 1.70 21.97
CA GLN A 247 0.13 0.34 22.41
C GLN A 247 -1.01 -0.34 21.63
N LEU A 248 -2.00 0.43 21.14
CA LEU A 248 -3.04 -0.11 20.26
C LEU A 248 -2.46 -0.50 18.90
N TYR A 249 -1.64 0.37 18.29
CA TYR A 249 -0.95 0.04 17.05
C TYR A 249 0.04 -1.11 17.23
N GLN A 250 0.71 -1.20 18.38
CA GLN A 250 1.57 -2.33 18.70
C GLN A 250 0.76 -3.62 18.79
N THR A 251 -0.37 -3.61 19.52
CA THR A 251 -1.29 -4.75 19.63
C THR A 251 -1.78 -5.20 18.26
N GLN A 252 -2.19 -4.27 17.39
CA GLN A 252 -2.61 -4.59 16.03
C GLN A 252 -1.48 -5.28 15.24
N ARG A 253 -0.26 -4.73 15.30
CA ARG A 253 0.92 -5.29 14.61
C ARG A 253 1.32 -6.67 15.14
N ASP A 254 1.31 -6.86 16.45
CA ASP A 254 1.65 -8.13 17.10
C ASP A 254 0.67 -9.22 16.67
N LEU A 255 -0.63 -8.92 16.69
CA LEU A 255 -1.68 -9.84 16.24
C LEU A 255 -1.58 -10.16 14.73
N TYR A 256 -1.35 -9.16 13.88
CA TYR A 256 -1.08 -9.40 12.45
C TYR A 256 0.17 -10.27 12.24
N GLY A 257 1.21 -10.06 13.05
CA GLY A 257 2.46 -10.81 13.01
C GLY A 257 2.32 -12.30 13.29
N LEU A 258 1.22 -12.73 13.91
CA LEU A 258 0.92 -14.14 14.15
C LEU A 258 0.55 -14.91 12.87
N GLY A 259 0.11 -14.22 11.82
CA GLY A 259 -0.26 -14.83 10.53
C GLY A 259 -1.58 -15.64 10.53
N MET A 260 -2.24 -15.79 11.68
CA MET A 260 -3.51 -16.51 11.83
C MET A 260 -4.76 -15.66 11.63
N PHE A 261 -4.60 -14.34 11.39
CA PHE A 261 -5.69 -13.41 11.15
C PHE A 261 -5.57 -12.77 9.77
N ARG A 262 -6.69 -12.70 9.04
CA ARG A 262 -6.82 -11.98 7.77
C ARG A 262 -6.91 -10.47 7.99
N SER A 263 -7.64 -10.06 9.02
CA SER A 263 -7.75 -8.66 9.42
C SER A 263 -7.77 -8.52 10.94
N VAL A 264 -7.08 -7.51 11.43
CA VAL A 264 -7.06 -7.08 12.83
C VAL A 264 -7.36 -5.59 12.85
N SER A 265 -8.36 -5.19 13.62
CA SER A 265 -8.70 -3.79 13.87
C SER A 265 -8.79 -3.58 15.37
N VAL A 266 -7.98 -2.64 15.89
CA VAL A 266 -7.96 -2.26 17.30
C VAL A 266 -8.42 -0.81 17.39
N VAL A 267 -9.63 -0.61 17.89
CA VAL A 267 -10.26 0.72 17.95
C VAL A 267 -10.85 0.96 19.34
N LEU A 268 -11.15 2.22 19.64
CA LEU A 268 -12.02 2.55 20.76
C LEU A 268 -13.44 2.11 20.41
N ALA A 269 -14.14 1.46 21.35
CA ALA A 269 -15.55 1.13 21.17
C ALA A 269 -16.41 2.40 21.16
N ASP A 270 -15.97 3.41 21.91
CA ASP A 270 -16.66 4.68 22.08
C ASP A 270 -15.97 5.77 21.27
N THR A 271 -16.73 6.58 20.54
CA THR A 271 -16.23 7.71 19.76
C THR A 271 -16.20 9.02 20.56
N ALA A 272 -16.84 9.04 21.73
CA ALA A 272 -16.89 10.16 22.65
C ALA A 272 -16.93 9.66 24.11
N PRO A 273 -16.51 10.46 25.10
CA PRO A 273 -16.61 10.10 26.51
C PRO A 273 -18.08 9.82 26.89
N LYS A 274 -18.35 8.67 27.52
CA LYS A 274 -19.70 8.30 27.98
C LYS A 274 -20.24 9.24 29.08
N ALA A 275 -19.36 9.80 29.91
CA ALA A 275 -19.68 10.79 30.93
C ALA A 275 -18.44 11.61 31.33
N ALA A 276 -18.62 12.84 31.81
CA ALA A 276 -17.52 13.71 32.25
C ALA A 276 -16.70 13.13 33.43
N ASN A 277 -17.28 12.21 34.20
CA ASN A 277 -16.62 11.52 35.32
C ASN A 277 -16.10 10.12 34.97
N ASP A 278 -16.42 9.58 33.79
CA ASP A 278 -15.86 8.29 33.39
C ASP A 278 -14.43 8.51 32.91
N SER A 279 -13.48 8.03 33.70
CA SER A 279 -12.04 8.11 33.39
C SER A 279 -11.57 6.88 32.61
N THR A 280 -12.48 6.07 32.09
CA THR A 280 -12.16 4.82 31.40
C THR A 280 -12.65 4.78 29.95
N VAL A 281 -11.90 4.09 29.10
CA VAL A 281 -12.28 3.81 27.70
C VAL A 281 -12.28 2.31 27.45
N THR A 282 -13.24 1.86 26.65
CA THR A 282 -13.31 0.47 26.19
C THR A 282 -12.56 0.31 24.88
N VAL A 283 -11.63 -0.66 24.83
CA VAL A 283 -10.91 -1.02 23.61
C VAL A 283 -11.59 -2.23 22.98
N LEU A 284 -11.89 -2.13 21.69
CA LEU A 284 -12.48 -3.18 20.88
C LEU A 284 -11.45 -3.73 19.89
N VAL A 285 -11.13 -5.00 20.06
CA VAL A 285 -10.28 -5.79 19.16
C VAL A 285 -11.19 -6.63 18.27
N ARG A 286 -11.29 -6.26 16.99
CA ARG A 286 -12.03 -7.00 15.96
C ARG A 286 -11.07 -7.83 15.12
N LEU A 287 -11.31 -9.13 15.10
CA LEU A 287 -10.51 -10.10 14.39
C LEU A 287 -11.33 -10.74 13.26
N SER A 288 -10.64 -11.08 12.18
CA SER A 288 -11.14 -12.02 11.18
C SER A 288 -10.07 -13.09 11.01
N GLU A 289 -10.40 -14.32 11.34
CA GLU A 289 -9.44 -15.42 11.27
C GLU A 289 -9.09 -15.81 9.83
N ALA A 290 -7.84 -16.19 9.61
CA ALA A 290 -7.36 -16.80 8.38
C ALA A 290 -7.37 -18.34 8.49
N PRO A 291 -7.23 -19.08 7.38
CA PRO A 291 -6.98 -20.51 7.44
C PRO A 291 -5.74 -20.82 8.29
N LEU A 292 -5.85 -21.78 9.21
CA LEU A 292 -4.75 -22.14 10.12
C LEU A 292 -3.67 -22.99 9.45
N HIS A 293 -3.92 -23.46 8.24
CA HIS A 293 -2.94 -24.19 7.45
C HIS A 293 -2.62 -23.42 6.19
N ARG A 294 -1.33 -23.26 5.93
CA ARG A 294 -0.81 -22.66 4.71
C ARG A 294 0.08 -23.68 4.01
N VAL A 295 -0.17 -23.87 2.72
CA VAL A 295 0.71 -24.62 1.84
C VAL A 295 1.41 -23.63 0.92
N LEU A 296 2.72 -23.76 0.81
CA LEU A 296 3.56 -23.05 -0.16
C LEU A 296 4.05 -24.07 -1.18
N LEU A 297 3.83 -23.80 -2.46
CA LEU A 297 4.43 -24.54 -3.56
C LEU A 297 5.11 -23.54 -4.46
N GLY A 298 6.34 -23.83 -4.87
CA GLY A 298 7.08 -22.97 -5.77
C GLY A 298 8.04 -23.77 -6.64
N ALA A 299 8.28 -23.27 -7.84
CA ALA A 299 9.30 -23.75 -8.73
C ALA A 299 10.11 -22.56 -9.26
N GLY A 300 11.36 -22.77 -9.63
CA GLY A 300 12.22 -21.72 -10.14
C GLY A 300 13.36 -22.27 -10.98
N TYR A 301 14.04 -21.35 -11.66
CA TYR A 301 15.23 -21.61 -12.43
C TYR A 301 16.32 -20.60 -12.05
N GLY A 302 17.54 -21.07 -11.88
CA GLY A 302 18.72 -20.23 -11.68
C GLY A 302 19.91 -20.78 -12.46
N SER A 303 20.82 -19.91 -12.87
CA SER A 303 22.04 -20.32 -13.59
C SER A 303 22.92 -21.28 -12.79
N LEU A 304 22.97 -21.11 -11.46
CA LEU A 304 23.79 -21.93 -10.55
C LEU A 304 23.01 -23.06 -9.86
N ASP A 305 21.69 -22.93 -9.76
CA ASP A 305 20.81 -23.92 -9.10
C ASP A 305 20.03 -24.79 -10.09
N CYS A 306 20.13 -24.51 -11.40
CA CYS A 306 19.30 -25.11 -12.44
C CYS A 306 17.82 -25.02 -12.04
N PHE A 307 17.04 -26.09 -12.20
CA PHE A 307 15.66 -26.15 -11.71
C PHE A 307 15.62 -26.40 -10.21
N ARG A 308 14.72 -25.68 -9.53
CA ARG A 308 14.41 -25.85 -8.11
C ARG A 308 12.92 -25.99 -7.89
N VAL A 309 12.55 -26.79 -6.91
CA VAL A 309 11.20 -26.91 -6.37
C VAL A 309 11.26 -26.68 -4.87
N GLN A 310 10.28 -25.95 -4.34
CA GLN A 310 10.12 -25.72 -2.92
C GLN A 310 8.69 -26.02 -2.51
N THR A 311 8.54 -26.69 -1.39
CA THR A 311 7.27 -26.94 -0.73
C THR A 311 7.37 -26.53 0.73
N GLY A 312 6.29 -26.01 1.27
CA GLY A 312 6.20 -25.60 2.66
C GLY A 312 4.80 -25.88 3.19
N TRP A 313 4.72 -26.33 4.43
CA TRP A 313 3.46 -26.46 5.15
C TRP A 313 3.62 -25.78 6.51
N THR A 314 2.79 -24.78 6.75
CA THR A 314 2.74 -24.06 8.02
C THR A 314 1.40 -24.35 8.69
N ALA A 315 1.44 -24.83 9.93
CA ALA A 315 0.30 -24.94 10.82
C ALA A 315 0.38 -23.83 11.89
N TYR A 316 -0.55 -22.88 11.83
CA TYR A 316 -0.76 -21.85 12.84
C TYR A 316 -1.59 -22.39 14.00
N ASP A 317 -1.36 -21.83 15.18
CA ASP A 317 -1.95 -22.28 16.45
C ASP A 317 -1.73 -23.76 16.76
N PHE A 318 -0.55 -24.29 16.38
CA PHE A 318 -0.18 -25.68 16.60
C PHE A 318 -0.12 -26.01 18.10
N LEU A 319 -0.95 -26.96 18.55
CA LEU A 319 -1.15 -27.30 19.97
C LEU A 319 -1.62 -26.13 20.85
N GLY A 320 -2.26 -25.12 20.24
CA GLY A 320 -2.74 -23.92 20.91
C GLY A 320 -1.63 -22.96 21.36
N GLY A 321 -2.01 -21.76 21.77
CA GLY A 321 -1.08 -20.76 22.28
C GLY A 321 -0.32 -20.01 21.18
N ALA A 322 -0.90 -19.89 20.00
CA ALA A 322 -0.40 -19.14 18.86
C ALA A 322 0.92 -19.66 18.28
N ARG A 323 1.30 -20.91 18.58
CA ARG A 323 2.52 -21.51 18.04
C ARG A 323 2.37 -21.75 16.54
N ALA A 324 3.45 -21.58 15.79
CA ALA A 324 3.49 -21.96 14.40
C ALA A 324 4.47 -23.11 14.21
N LEU A 325 4.01 -24.21 13.62
CA LEU A 325 4.86 -25.29 13.13
C LEU A 325 5.04 -25.09 11.62
N ASP A 326 6.29 -24.94 11.19
CA ASP A 326 6.65 -24.76 9.80
C ASP A 326 7.52 -25.92 9.33
N ILE A 327 7.12 -26.58 8.26
CA ILE A 327 7.86 -27.64 7.62
C ILE A 327 8.18 -27.18 6.20
N THR A 328 9.45 -26.99 5.90
CA THR A 328 9.91 -26.63 4.56
C THR A 328 10.76 -27.73 3.96
N ALA A 329 10.63 -27.92 2.65
CA ALA A 329 11.52 -28.74 1.86
C ALA A 329 11.82 -28.05 0.54
N GLN A 330 13.09 -27.99 0.18
CA GLN A 330 13.57 -27.44 -1.08
C GLN A 330 14.51 -28.46 -1.73
N LEU A 331 14.35 -28.64 -3.04
CA LEU A 331 15.21 -29.43 -3.90
C LEU A 331 15.71 -28.52 -5.03
N SER A 332 17.02 -28.45 -5.25
CA SER A 332 17.63 -27.75 -6.39
C SER A 332 18.63 -28.64 -7.11
N LYS A 333 19.18 -28.16 -8.24
CA LYS A 333 19.99 -28.96 -9.17
C LYS A 333 19.22 -30.14 -9.76
N ILE A 334 17.91 -29.96 -9.93
CA ILE A 334 17.04 -30.95 -10.57
C ILE A 334 17.37 -31.00 -12.06
N GLY A 335 17.59 -32.19 -12.59
CA GLY A 335 17.89 -32.42 -14.01
C GLY A 335 19.38 -32.55 -14.36
N ILE A 336 20.30 -32.21 -13.44
CA ILE A 336 21.75 -32.25 -13.71
C ILE A 336 22.50 -33.32 -12.92
N GLY A 337 22.07 -33.65 -11.71
CA GLY A 337 22.81 -34.54 -10.80
C GLY A 337 21.95 -35.68 -10.25
N VAL A 338 22.61 -36.72 -9.73
CA VAL A 338 21.94 -37.89 -9.14
C VAL A 338 21.07 -37.46 -7.94
N PRO A 339 19.83 -37.97 -7.80
CA PRO A 339 19.16 -39.00 -8.60
C PRO A 339 18.35 -38.47 -9.80
N THR A 340 18.39 -37.16 -10.06
CA THR A 340 17.58 -36.48 -11.07
C THR A 340 18.42 -36.05 -12.28
N ASP A 341 19.33 -36.89 -12.80
CA ASP A 341 20.08 -36.54 -14.00
C ASP A 341 19.22 -36.82 -15.25
N TRP A 342 18.62 -35.76 -15.78
CA TRP A 342 17.80 -35.80 -17.00
C TRP A 342 18.57 -35.24 -18.21
N GLY A 343 19.90 -35.14 -18.10
CA GLY A 343 20.74 -34.57 -19.15
C GLY A 343 20.66 -33.05 -19.25
N PHE A 344 20.09 -32.36 -18.25
CA PHE A 344 19.90 -30.92 -18.33
C PHE A 344 21.20 -30.10 -18.26
N ARG A 345 22.29 -30.76 -17.89
CA ARG A 345 23.63 -30.17 -17.81
C ARG A 345 24.11 -29.70 -19.18
N ARG A 346 23.74 -30.36 -20.29
CA ARG A 346 24.24 -30.05 -21.65
C ARG A 346 23.37 -29.06 -22.44
N ASN A 347 22.14 -28.79 -22.00
CA ASN A 347 21.18 -27.95 -22.72
C ASN A 347 20.83 -26.66 -21.96
N VAL A 348 20.05 -26.73 -20.87
CA VAL A 348 19.45 -25.59 -20.18
C VAL A 348 20.35 -25.12 -19.02
N CYS A 349 21.14 -26.01 -18.44
CA CYS A 349 21.97 -25.74 -17.27
C CYS A 349 23.48 -25.82 -17.60
N ARG A 350 23.85 -25.24 -18.76
CA ARG A 350 25.22 -25.27 -19.31
C ARG A 350 26.28 -24.65 -18.41
N THR A 351 25.89 -23.66 -17.60
CA THR A 351 26.81 -23.02 -16.63
C THR A 351 27.41 -24.02 -15.64
N LEU A 352 26.77 -25.17 -15.44
CA LEU A 352 27.17 -26.23 -14.51
C LEU A 352 27.86 -27.41 -15.22
N LEU A 353 28.29 -27.27 -16.47
CA LEU A 353 28.92 -28.34 -17.26
C LEU A 353 30.20 -28.86 -16.63
N ASP A 354 31.08 -27.93 -16.25
CA ASP A 354 32.42 -28.24 -15.73
C ASP A 354 32.50 -28.11 -14.21
N ASP A 355 31.36 -28.10 -13.52
CA ASP A 355 31.32 -27.99 -12.07
C ASP A 355 31.31 -29.38 -11.40
N PRO A 356 32.44 -29.82 -10.81
CA PRO A 356 32.53 -31.14 -10.18
C PRO A 356 31.70 -31.23 -8.90
N THR A 357 31.26 -30.10 -8.33
CA THR A 357 30.49 -30.07 -7.08
C THR A 357 28.98 -30.23 -7.31
N SER A 358 28.51 -30.02 -8.54
CA SER A 358 27.09 -30.07 -8.95
C SER A 358 26.68 -31.44 -9.50
N ASP A 359 27.33 -32.51 -9.07
CA ASP A 359 27.12 -33.90 -9.48
C ASP A 359 25.82 -34.51 -8.94
N THR A 360 25.24 -33.87 -7.93
CA THR A 360 24.15 -34.39 -7.09
C THR A 360 23.12 -33.32 -6.79
N ALA A 361 21.87 -33.74 -6.53
CA ALA A 361 20.82 -32.81 -6.16
C ALA A 361 21.08 -32.19 -4.78
N ASN A 362 20.83 -30.89 -4.67
CA ASN A 362 20.87 -30.16 -3.41
C ASN A 362 19.50 -30.27 -2.73
N TYR A 363 19.49 -30.46 -1.41
CA TYR A 363 18.27 -30.48 -0.63
C TYR A 363 18.41 -29.62 0.63
N ASN A 364 17.31 -29.04 1.07
CA ASN A 364 17.17 -28.44 2.39
C ASN A 364 15.81 -28.83 2.95
N VAL A 365 15.80 -29.48 4.10
CA VAL A 365 14.58 -29.81 4.83
C VAL A 365 14.71 -29.22 6.23
N ALA A 366 13.72 -28.45 6.65
CA ALA A 366 13.71 -27.84 7.97
C ALA A 366 12.33 -27.93 8.62
N ILE A 367 12.32 -28.29 9.90
CA ILE A 367 11.15 -28.25 10.77
C ILE A 367 11.42 -27.14 11.80
N THR A 368 10.58 -26.11 11.80
CA THR A 368 10.71 -24.96 12.69
C THR A 368 9.47 -24.79 13.54
N LEU A 369 9.63 -24.86 14.86
CA LEU A 369 8.62 -24.47 15.83
C LEU A 369 8.88 -23.04 16.28
N ARG A 370 7.87 -22.18 16.11
CA ARG A 370 7.89 -20.78 16.53
C ARG A 370 6.90 -20.58 17.67
N GLN A 371 7.42 -20.11 18.81
CA GLN A 371 6.64 -19.76 19.99
C GLN A 371 6.63 -18.23 20.14
N PRO A 372 5.55 -17.54 19.75
CA PRO A 372 5.37 -16.13 20.08
C PRO A 372 5.09 -15.97 21.59
N ALA A 373 5.32 -14.75 22.08
CA ALA A 373 5.18 -14.39 23.49
C ALA A 373 5.87 -15.35 24.48
N PHE A 374 7.10 -15.77 24.19
CA PHE A 374 7.83 -16.73 25.06
C PHE A 374 8.09 -16.17 26.47
N PHE A 375 8.43 -14.88 26.57
CA PHE A 375 8.55 -14.15 27.84
C PHE A 375 7.61 -12.94 27.91
N SER A 376 7.48 -12.21 26.80
CA SER A 376 6.55 -11.10 26.62
C SER A 376 6.13 -11.06 25.15
N PRO A 377 5.08 -10.32 24.75
CA PRO A 377 4.65 -10.19 23.35
C PRO A 377 5.78 -9.79 22.37
N ARG A 378 6.86 -9.18 22.89
CA ARG A 378 8.03 -8.77 22.09
C ARG A 378 9.08 -9.86 21.86
N HIS A 379 8.98 -11.00 22.55
CA HIS A 379 9.92 -12.13 22.41
C HIS A 379 9.28 -13.28 21.66
N THR A 380 9.95 -13.73 20.60
CA THR A 380 9.59 -14.94 19.86
C THR A 380 10.73 -15.94 19.96
N ALA A 381 10.46 -17.11 20.53
CA ALA A 381 11.41 -18.22 20.51
C ALA A 381 11.25 -19.03 19.21
N ASN A 382 12.36 -19.43 18.64
CA ASN A 382 12.42 -20.32 17.49
C ASN A 382 13.26 -21.55 17.86
N PHE A 383 12.76 -22.71 17.45
CA PHE A 383 13.47 -23.97 17.52
C PHE A 383 13.39 -24.59 16.13
N SER A 384 14.52 -24.81 15.49
CA SER A 384 14.57 -25.37 14.14
C SER A 384 15.51 -26.57 14.11
N VAL A 385 15.08 -27.64 13.47
CA VAL A 385 15.93 -28.78 13.12
C VAL A 385 15.99 -28.82 11.61
N PHE A 386 17.19 -28.95 11.06
CA PHE A 386 17.40 -28.92 9.61
C PHE A 386 18.39 -30.00 9.17
N ALA A 387 18.17 -30.47 7.94
CA ALA A 387 19.09 -31.30 7.20
C ALA A 387 19.27 -30.67 5.83
N GLU A 388 20.51 -30.35 5.46
CA GLU A 388 20.82 -29.72 4.18
C GLU A 388 22.04 -30.36 3.51
N ARG A 389 21.98 -30.38 2.18
CA ARG A 389 23.12 -30.56 1.29
C ARG A 389 23.13 -29.40 0.31
N ARG A 390 24.24 -28.67 0.29
CA ARG A 390 24.45 -27.55 -0.63
C ARG A 390 25.84 -27.66 -1.25
N SER A 391 25.91 -27.76 -2.57
CA SER A 391 27.17 -27.54 -3.29
C SER A 391 27.31 -26.10 -3.77
N GLU A 392 28.43 -25.50 -3.38
CA GLU A 392 28.90 -24.20 -3.84
C GLU A 392 29.72 -24.37 -5.12
N PHE A 393 29.38 -23.57 -6.14
CA PHE A 393 29.95 -23.67 -7.48
C PHE A 393 31.48 -23.67 -7.48
N ASN A 394 32.09 -24.73 -8.03
CA ASN A 394 33.55 -24.90 -8.13
C ASN A 394 34.32 -24.77 -6.79
N ALA A 395 33.65 -24.94 -5.65
CA ALA A 395 34.28 -24.74 -4.34
C ALA A 395 34.19 -25.99 -3.47
N TYR A 396 33.04 -26.24 -2.85
CA TYR A 396 32.86 -27.36 -1.93
C TYR A 396 31.41 -27.80 -1.83
N THR A 397 31.21 -29.01 -1.35
CA THR A 397 29.89 -29.53 -0.97
C THR A 397 29.78 -29.56 0.54
N ARG A 398 28.76 -28.90 1.07
CA ARG A 398 28.42 -28.93 2.49
C ARG A 398 27.24 -29.86 2.71
N GLN A 399 27.39 -30.76 3.68
CA GLN A 399 26.29 -31.54 4.25
C GLN A 399 26.23 -31.23 5.74
N ALA A 400 25.04 -30.88 6.23
CA ALA A 400 24.84 -30.53 7.61
C ALA A 400 23.50 -31.07 8.10
N ILE A 401 23.52 -31.61 9.31
CA ILE A 401 22.33 -31.87 10.12
C ILE A 401 22.56 -31.11 11.41
N GLY A 402 21.60 -30.29 11.79
CA GLY A 402 21.76 -29.44 12.95
C GLY A 402 20.43 -29.00 13.54
N ALA A 403 20.54 -28.36 14.69
CA ALA A 403 19.45 -27.66 15.32
C ALA A 403 19.89 -26.24 15.67
N ASN A 404 19.00 -25.29 15.47
CA ASN A 404 19.19 -23.91 15.92
C ASN A 404 18.09 -23.55 16.91
N VAL A 405 18.50 -22.92 18.01
CA VAL A 405 17.60 -22.33 19.00
C VAL A 405 17.92 -20.85 19.07
N GLY A 406 16.90 -20.02 19.01
CA GLY A 406 17.07 -18.58 19.04
C GLY A 406 15.88 -17.89 19.68
N VAL A 407 16.15 -16.75 20.29
CA VAL A 407 15.10 -15.85 20.79
C VAL A 407 15.24 -14.55 20.04
N THR A 408 14.21 -14.20 19.28
CA THR A 408 14.14 -12.90 18.61
C THR A 408 13.44 -11.91 19.52
N PHE A 409 14.13 -10.81 19.84
CA PHE A 409 13.54 -9.68 20.54
C PHE A 409 13.17 -8.59 19.54
N ASN A 410 11.89 -8.24 19.48
CA ASN A 410 11.43 -7.13 18.69
C ASN A 410 11.66 -5.81 19.45
N ALA A 411 12.79 -5.16 19.17
CA ALA A 411 13.21 -3.93 19.82
C ALA A 411 12.54 -2.66 19.27
N ARG A 412 11.60 -2.77 18.33
CA ARG A 412 10.99 -1.62 17.64
C ARG A 412 10.23 -0.75 18.62
N ARG A 413 10.80 0.41 18.97
CA ARG A 413 10.19 1.42 19.84
C ARG A 413 9.25 2.36 19.10
N ASP A 414 9.57 2.70 17.84
CA ASP A 414 8.79 3.64 17.04
C ASP A 414 8.90 3.25 15.56
N VAL A 415 7.88 2.59 15.01
CA VAL A 415 7.70 2.56 13.55
C VAL A 415 6.50 3.45 13.26
N PRO A 416 6.68 4.59 12.55
CA PRO A 416 5.56 5.41 12.14
C PRO A 416 4.60 4.54 11.32
N VAL A 417 3.32 4.62 11.67
CA VAL A 417 2.27 4.07 10.81
C VAL A 417 2.15 5.08 9.68
N THR A 418 2.82 4.81 8.56
CA THR A 418 2.58 5.54 7.30
C THR A 418 1.28 5.08 6.67
#